data_AF-A0A485KV68-F1
#
_entry.id   AF-A0A485KV68-F1
#
_cell.length_a   1.000
_cell.length_b   1.000
_cell.length_c   1.000
_cell.angle_alpha   90.00
_cell.angle_beta   90.00
_cell.angle_gamma   90.00
#
_symmetry.space_group_name_H-M   'P 1'
#
loop_
_entity.id
_entity.type
_entity.pdbx_description
1 polymer ?
#
loop_
_entity_poly.entity_id
_entity_poly.type
_entity_poly.pdbx_seq_one_letter_code
_entity_poly.pdbx_strand_id
1 'polypeptide(L)'
;MAKRLCTAGVLLASCLHVASAYGDIRFLQEATFCPFDDHWYPAGSGILLADRSRCLEPGASLSKVVMCTINPKTCQPQWFSDIVDTNTTVEFGHVTAGINGIGNLSDIPTMTMLRVENCAPNFTLRDFIPPPRLQNLSLINCTLNATEFYRVPWPASLSILTLNSNKLNRIDVPLSIIELRLGNNNLRQFRNFQAELEVLDLSGNNLTNLTDLNLPRLREINLDNNPNLATIANVNFTKRLAYFSAKRTPIRQFVVFDETFLSLVELYKQNASSPRLGCLFIDYTNATNQTILACNQSHGNMTSLLSSMPLSVCRREEVKPPLALPETNLPTAGQPVVQGVAENSSAWPLGQITLVSALAIVAIIATLVFLRWRYVSKKAGKTAIVKDEYEYSI
;
A
#
# COMPACT_ATOMS: atom_id res chain seq x y z
N MET A 1 58.13 -13.69 -7.49
CA MET A 1 58.71 -14.01 -8.82
C MET A 1 57.72 -13.64 -9.94
N ALA A 2 57.41 -12.35 -10.12
CA ALA A 2 56.61 -11.84 -11.24
C ALA A 2 56.81 -10.33 -11.42
N LYS A 3 58.08 -9.88 -11.35
CA LYS A 3 58.47 -8.48 -11.53
C LYS A 3 59.86 -8.46 -12.16
N ARG A 4 59.93 -8.86 -13.43
CA ARG A 4 61.05 -8.69 -14.37
C ARG A 4 60.72 -9.53 -15.60
N LEU A 5 60.17 -8.90 -16.63
CA LEU A 5 60.18 -9.31 -18.05
C LEU A 5 59.30 -8.33 -18.83
N CYS A 6 59.84 -7.14 -19.09
CA CYS A 6 59.36 -6.24 -20.15
C CYS A 6 60.48 -5.22 -20.45
N THR A 7 61.58 -5.75 -21.00
CA THR A 7 62.64 -4.96 -21.63
C THR A 7 63.10 -5.76 -22.84
N ALA A 8 62.80 -5.21 -24.03
CA ALA A 8 63.29 -5.53 -25.37
C ALA A 8 62.11 -5.73 -26.33
N GLY A 9 61.90 -4.73 -27.19
CA GLY A 9 60.88 -4.78 -28.23
C GLY A 9 61.25 -5.75 -29.33
N VAL A 10 60.41 -6.76 -29.55
CA VAL A 10 60.17 -7.45 -30.82
C VAL A 10 58.75 -8.07 -30.74
N LEU A 11 57.92 -7.81 -31.74
CA LEU A 11 56.64 -8.45 -32.10
C LEU A 11 55.42 -8.25 -31.16
N LEU A 12 54.54 -7.36 -31.61
CA LEU A 12 53.32 -6.87 -30.95
C LEU A 12 52.03 -7.63 -31.37
N ALA A 13 52.09 -8.92 -31.68
CA ALA A 13 50.94 -9.65 -32.26
C ALA A 13 50.49 -10.92 -31.53
N SER A 14 51.13 -11.33 -30.41
CA SER A 14 50.85 -12.65 -29.82
C SER A 14 50.42 -12.62 -28.34
N CYS A 15 50.34 -11.46 -27.70
CA CYS A 15 49.80 -11.35 -26.33
C CYS A 15 48.27 -11.13 -26.28
N LEU A 16 47.58 -11.03 -27.42
CA LEU A 16 46.15 -10.74 -27.46
C LEU A 16 45.22 -11.96 -27.48
N HIS A 17 45.73 -13.20 -27.44
CA HIS A 17 44.92 -14.42 -27.54
C HIS A 17 44.84 -15.28 -26.28
N VAL A 18 45.43 -14.84 -25.16
CA VAL A 18 45.29 -15.54 -23.86
C VAL A 18 44.36 -14.78 -22.89
N ALA A 19 43.87 -13.60 -23.28
CA ALA A 19 42.92 -12.82 -22.49
C ALA A 19 41.44 -13.15 -22.75
N SER A 20 41.12 -14.13 -23.60
CA SER A 20 39.72 -14.48 -23.95
C SER A 20 39.14 -15.68 -23.17
N ALA A 21 39.90 -16.26 -22.23
CA ALA A 21 39.41 -17.33 -21.34
C ALA A 21 39.18 -16.86 -19.89
N TYR A 22 39.46 -15.58 -19.60
CA TYR A 22 39.12 -14.91 -18.33
C TYR A 22 38.30 -13.65 -18.64
N GLY A 23 37.11 -13.86 -19.21
CA GLY A 23 36.08 -12.84 -19.22
C GLY A 23 35.66 -12.51 -17.78
N ASP A 24 35.54 -11.22 -17.47
CA ASP A 24 34.95 -10.65 -16.26
C ASP A 24 35.70 -10.73 -14.92
N ILE A 25 36.96 -10.29 -14.88
CA ILE A 25 37.57 -9.81 -13.62
C ILE A 25 37.52 -8.27 -13.51
N ARG A 26 37.20 -7.54 -14.59
CA ARG A 26 37.18 -6.05 -14.57
C ARG A 26 35.93 -5.43 -13.94
N PHE A 27 34.90 -6.22 -13.61
CA PHE A 27 33.71 -5.74 -12.90
C PHE A 27 33.90 -5.64 -11.37
N LEU A 28 35.01 -6.12 -10.81
CA LEU A 28 35.22 -6.17 -9.36
C LEU A 28 35.88 -4.92 -8.75
N GLN A 29 36.21 -3.88 -9.54
CA GLN A 29 37.06 -2.78 -9.08
C GLN A 29 36.36 -1.42 -8.90
N GLU A 30 35.05 -1.30 -9.16
CA GLU A 30 34.34 -0.01 -9.08
C GLU A 30 33.45 0.21 -7.84
N ALA A 31 33.37 -0.72 -6.89
CA ALA A 31 32.54 -0.55 -5.71
C ALA A 31 33.34 -0.20 -4.43
N THR A 32 34.25 0.78 -4.47
CA THR A 32 34.93 1.23 -3.24
C THR A 32 34.02 2.09 -2.33
N PHE A 33 32.85 2.52 -2.80
CA PHE A 33 31.93 3.35 -2.02
C PHE A 33 30.69 2.55 -1.56
N CYS A 34 30.34 2.68 -0.28
CA CYS A 34 29.04 2.20 0.22
C CYS A 34 27.93 3.01 -0.43
N PRO A 35 26.92 2.40 -1.05
CA PRO A 35 25.76 3.12 -1.55
C PRO A 35 24.88 3.64 -0.39
N PHE A 36 25.15 3.19 0.84
CA PHE A 36 24.40 3.54 2.03
C PHE A 36 25.07 4.69 2.77
N ASP A 37 24.28 5.72 3.03
CA ASP A 37 24.68 6.91 3.78
C ASP A 37 24.54 6.62 5.29
N ASP A 38 25.66 6.71 6.00
CA ASP A 38 25.76 6.43 7.44
C ASP A 38 24.99 7.45 8.30
N HIS A 39 24.52 8.55 7.72
CA HIS A 39 23.59 9.47 8.37
C HIS A 39 22.22 8.84 8.63
N TRP A 40 21.79 7.89 7.79
CA TRP A 40 20.48 7.25 7.89
C TRP A 40 20.51 5.90 8.60
N TYR A 41 21.69 5.27 8.65
CA TYR A 41 21.90 3.98 9.27
C TYR A 41 22.91 4.10 10.41
N PRO A 42 22.49 3.90 11.67
CA PRO A 42 23.40 3.94 12.82
C PRO A 42 24.67 3.09 12.66
N ALA A 43 25.73 3.45 13.37
CA ALA A 43 26.94 2.64 13.39
C ALA A 43 26.64 1.25 13.97
N GLY A 44 27.00 0.20 13.22
CA GLY A 44 26.69 -1.19 13.60
C GLY A 44 25.36 -1.71 13.06
N SER A 45 24.63 -0.89 12.28
CA SER A 45 23.44 -1.33 11.57
C SER A 45 23.73 -2.35 10.49
N GLY A 46 22.84 -3.31 10.33
CA GLY A 46 22.76 -4.20 9.18
C GLY A 46 21.66 -3.73 8.23
N ILE A 47 21.99 -3.70 6.94
CA ILE A 47 21.01 -3.44 5.87
C ILE A 47 20.83 -4.73 5.10
N LEU A 48 19.61 -5.26 5.11
CA LEU A 48 19.29 -6.48 4.37
C LEU A 48 19.30 -6.19 2.87
N LEU A 49 20.07 -6.94 2.10
CA LEU A 49 20.25 -6.71 0.67
C LEU A 49 20.34 -8.04 -0.08
N ALA A 50 19.88 -8.04 -1.32
CA ALA A 50 20.22 -9.02 -2.33
C ALA A 50 20.86 -8.28 -3.50
N ASP A 51 22.19 -8.30 -3.53
CA ASP A 51 23.00 -7.77 -4.63
C ASP A 51 24.09 -8.79 -4.89
N ARG A 52 24.09 -9.41 -6.06
CA ARG A 52 25.11 -10.43 -6.38
C ARG A 52 26.52 -9.85 -6.33
N SER A 53 26.73 -8.59 -6.70
CA SER A 53 28.06 -7.99 -6.70
C SER A 53 28.63 -7.80 -5.29
N ARG A 54 27.77 -7.73 -4.27
CA ARG A 54 28.17 -7.46 -2.86
C ARG A 54 27.99 -8.65 -1.94
N CYS A 55 27.01 -9.50 -2.23
CA CYS A 55 26.68 -10.70 -1.47
C CYS A 55 27.19 -11.97 -2.17
N LEU A 56 28.22 -11.96 -3.02
CA LEU A 56 28.88 -13.23 -3.41
C LEU A 56 30.08 -13.51 -2.51
N GLU A 57 30.05 -14.64 -1.79
CA GLU A 57 31.26 -15.17 -1.15
C GLU A 57 32.29 -15.50 -2.25
N PRO A 58 33.59 -15.21 -2.02
CA PRO A 58 34.64 -15.66 -2.93
C PRO A 58 34.57 -17.18 -3.14
N GLY A 59 34.21 -17.62 -4.35
CA GLY A 59 34.07 -19.04 -4.71
C GLY A 59 32.66 -19.63 -4.57
N ALA A 60 31.65 -18.84 -4.21
CA ALA A 60 30.25 -19.30 -4.25
C ALA A 60 29.79 -19.60 -5.68
N SER A 61 29.01 -20.68 -5.83
CA SER A 61 28.37 -21.02 -7.11
C SER A 61 27.41 -19.90 -7.53
N LEU A 62 27.50 -19.47 -8.80
CA LEU A 62 26.62 -18.47 -9.43
C LEU A 62 25.12 -18.85 -9.39
N SER A 63 24.80 -20.11 -9.11
CA SER A 63 23.44 -20.61 -9.00
C SER A 63 22.76 -20.30 -7.66
N LYS A 64 23.49 -19.86 -6.63
CA LYS A 64 22.89 -19.52 -5.34
C LYS A 64 22.58 -18.03 -5.27
N VAL A 65 21.31 -17.72 -5.02
CA VAL A 65 20.93 -16.38 -4.60
C VAL A 65 21.44 -16.20 -3.18
N VAL A 66 22.18 -15.13 -2.94
CA VAL A 66 22.73 -14.86 -1.62
C VAL A 66 22.24 -13.51 -1.15
N MET A 67 21.47 -13.52 -0.06
CA MET A 67 21.17 -12.32 0.69
C MET A 67 22.22 -12.16 1.79
N CYS A 68 22.58 -10.92 2.07
CA CYS A 68 23.50 -10.60 3.15
C CYS A 68 22.99 -9.35 3.90
N THR A 69 23.53 -9.12 5.10
CA THR A 69 23.47 -7.77 5.69
C THR A 69 24.72 -7.01 5.31
N ILE A 70 24.60 -5.72 5.03
CA ILE A 70 25.75 -4.84 4.84
C ILE A 70 25.81 -3.87 6.02
N ASN A 71 26.99 -3.75 6.61
CA ASN A 71 27.27 -2.67 7.54
C ASN A 71 27.53 -1.38 6.75
N PRO A 72 26.76 -0.29 6.95
CA PRO A 72 26.86 0.93 6.14
C PRO A 72 28.23 1.63 6.28
N LYS A 73 28.94 1.40 7.39
CA LYS A 73 30.24 2.03 7.66
C LYS A 73 31.40 1.26 7.04
N THR A 74 31.37 -0.07 7.08
CA THR A 74 32.48 -0.90 6.59
C THR A 74 32.23 -1.46 5.19
N CYS A 75 30.97 -1.42 4.73
CA CYS A 75 30.48 -2.04 3.50
C CYS A 75 30.78 -3.53 3.40
N GLN A 76 31.12 -4.16 4.52
CA GLN A 76 31.42 -5.59 4.54
C GLN A 76 30.11 -6.37 4.64
N PRO A 77 29.89 -7.36 3.75
CA PRO A 77 28.76 -8.26 3.87
C PRO A 77 28.94 -9.13 5.13
N GLN A 78 27.84 -9.34 5.83
CA GLN A 78 27.68 -10.31 6.90
C GLN A 78 26.64 -11.33 6.44
N TRP A 79 27.07 -12.58 6.34
CA TRP A 79 26.28 -13.70 5.84
C TRP A 79 25.32 -14.20 6.90
N PHE A 80 24.09 -14.51 6.50
CA PHE A 80 23.17 -15.27 7.33
C PHE A 80 23.36 -16.75 7.04
N SER A 81 23.62 -17.54 8.08
CA SER A 81 23.65 -19.01 7.99
C SER A 81 22.26 -19.64 7.83
N ASP A 82 21.20 -18.88 8.14
CA ASP A 82 19.88 -19.45 8.46
C ASP A 82 18.79 -19.11 7.43
N ILE A 83 19.16 -18.67 6.22
CA ILE A 83 18.17 -18.46 5.15
C ILE A 83 17.77 -19.84 4.60
N VAL A 84 16.61 -20.31 5.04
CA VAL A 84 15.93 -21.47 4.43
C VAL A 84 15.36 -20.99 3.10
N ASP A 85 16.21 -20.99 2.07
CA ASP A 85 15.78 -20.72 0.70
C ASP A 85 14.92 -21.89 0.21
N THR A 86 13.61 -21.73 0.37
CA THR A 86 12.68 -22.31 -0.59
C THR A 86 12.40 -21.18 -1.57
N ASN A 87 12.69 -21.40 -2.86
CA ASN A 87 12.80 -20.43 -3.98
C ASN A 87 11.79 -19.25 -4.09
N THR A 88 10.80 -19.13 -3.21
CA THR A 88 9.71 -18.15 -3.22
C THR A 88 9.48 -17.42 -1.89
N THR A 89 9.95 -17.94 -0.75
CA THR A 89 9.60 -17.41 0.58
C THR A 89 10.84 -17.18 1.44
N VAL A 90 10.98 -15.96 1.97
CA VAL A 90 12.04 -15.60 2.91
C VAL A 90 11.44 -15.01 4.19
N GLU A 91 11.72 -15.64 5.33
CA GLU A 91 11.25 -15.20 6.65
C GLU A 91 12.41 -14.94 7.62
N PHE A 92 12.37 -13.80 8.32
CA PHE A 92 13.30 -13.39 9.36
C PHE A 92 12.54 -13.13 10.67
N GLY A 93 12.24 -14.19 11.45
CA GLY A 93 11.39 -14.10 12.64
C GLY A 93 12.12 -13.81 13.97
N HIS A 94 13.36 -14.27 14.13
CA HIS A 94 14.01 -14.31 15.45
C HIS A 94 15.36 -13.58 15.59
N VAL A 95 15.99 -13.12 14.49
CA VAL A 95 17.42 -12.71 14.51
C VAL A 95 17.67 -11.26 14.02
N THR A 96 16.65 -10.41 13.93
CA THR A 96 16.81 -9.08 13.30
C THR A 96 17.21 -7.96 14.25
N ALA A 97 17.67 -8.26 15.47
CA ALA A 97 18.13 -7.26 16.46
C ALA A 97 19.28 -6.36 15.96
N GLY A 98 19.83 -6.60 14.77
CA GLY A 98 20.77 -5.74 14.07
C GLY A 98 20.35 -5.23 12.68
N ILE A 99 19.11 -5.50 12.20
CA ILE A 99 18.67 -4.99 10.89
C ILE A 99 17.97 -3.64 11.07
N ASN A 100 18.56 -2.57 10.54
CA ASN A 100 18.00 -1.21 10.56
C ASN A 100 17.45 -0.77 9.19
N GLY A 101 17.45 -1.65 8.20
CA GLY A 101 16.70 -1.39 6.99
C GLY A 101 16.81 -2.48 5.96
N ILE A 102 16.03 -2.32 4.89
CA ILE A 102 16.04 -3.19 3.72
C ILE A 102 16.49 -2.34 2.54
N GLY A 103 17.51 -2.81 1.83
CA GLY A 103 18.03 -2.22 0.61
C GLY A 103 17.41 -2.82 -0.64
N ASN A 104 18.19 -2.91 -1.70
CA ASN A 104 17.75 -3.51 -2.95
C ASN A 104 17.60 -5.04 -2.81
N LEU A 105 16.40 -5.56 -3.12
CA LEU A 105 16.10 -6.99 -3.21
C LEU A 105 15.70 -7.43 -4.63
N SER A 106 15.89 -6.58 -5.65
CA SER A 106 15.47 -6.86 -7.03
C SER A 106 16.15 -8.09 -7.66
N ASP A 107 17.33 -8.46 -7.16
CA ASP A 107 18.13 -9.57 -7.67
C ASP A 107 17.55 -10.95 -7.31
N ILE A 108 16.44 -10.98 -6.56
CA ILE A 108 15.67 -12.19 -6.24
C ILE A 108 14.30 -12.11 -6.92
N PRO A 109 14.23 -12.17 -8.27
CA PRO A 109 12.98 -11.93 -8.99
C PRO A 109 11.90 -12.99 -8.74
N THR A 110 12.25 -14.14 -8.17
CA THR A 110 11.31 -15.23 -7.84
C THR A 110 10.67 -15.09 -6.47
N MET A 111 11.15 -14.17 -5.62
CA MET A 111 10.61 -13.98 -4.27
C MET A 111 9.17 -13.47 -4.34
N THR A 112 8.25 -14.21 -3.74
CA THR A 112 6.83 -13.84 -3.64
C THR A 112 6.44 -13.45 -2.22
N MET A 113 7.20 -13.87 -1.21
CA MET A 113 6.96 -13.52 0.19
C MET A 113 8.23 -13.06 0.88
N LEU A 114 8.13 -11.92 1.56
CA LEU A 114 9.15 -11.40 2.47
C LEU A 114 8.51 -11.11 3.83
N ARG A 115 9.06 -11.72 4.89
CA ARG A 115 8.65 -11.45 6.27
C ARG A 115 9.86 -11.04 7.10
N VAL A 116 9.78 -9.88 7.74
CA VAL A 116 10.81 -9.36 8.64
C VAL A 116 10.13 -8.95 9.94
N GLU A 117 10.59 -9.50 11.06
CA GLU A 117 10.02 -9.24 12.38
C GLU A 117 11.08 -8.76 13.35
N ASN A 118 10.69 -7.96 14.35
CA ASN A 118 11.51 -7.54 15.48
C ASN A 118 12.75 -6.70 15.09
N CYS A 119 12.59 -5.82 14.10
CA CYS A 119 13.68 -5.01 13.57
C CYS A 119 14.33 -4.11 14.63
N ALA A 120 15.57 -3.70 14.36
CA ALA A 120 16.27 -2.76 15.21
C ALA A 120 15.58 -1.38 15.25
N PRO A 121 15.82 -0.56 16.30
CA PRO A 121 15.32 0.82 16.36
C PRO A 121 15.74 1.64 15.13
N ASN A 122 14.91 2.61 14.72
CA ASN A 122 15.15 3.43 13.53
C ASN A 122 15.24 2.63 12.22
N PHE A 123 14.46 1.55 12.11
CA PHE A 123 14.38 0.81 10.85
C PHE A 123 13.84 1.71 9.73
N THR A 124 14.45 1.62 8.56
CA THR A 124 14.08 2.42 7.39
C THR A 124 13.90 1.57 6.12
N LEU A 125 12.93 1.98 5.31
CA LEU A 125 12.65 1.49 3.96
C LEU A 125 13.20 2.43 2.87
N ARG A 126 14.05 3.39 3.22
CA ARG A 126 14.57 4.41 2.30
C ARG A 126 15.14 3.82 1.00
N ASP A 127 16.00 2.83 1.14
CA ASP A 127 16.71 2.19 0.02
C ASP A 127 16.02 0.88 -0.42
N PHE A 128 14.79 0.64 0.05
CA PHE A 128 14.07 -0.59 -0.23
C PHE A 128 13.59 -0.60 -1.67
N ILE A 129 14.12 -1.56 -2.44
CA ILE A 129 13.61 -1.90 -3.76
C ILE A 129 13.07 -3.34 -3.68
N PRO A 130 11.74 -3.52 -3.67
CA PRO A 130 11.12 -4.83 -3.53
C PRO A 130 11.40 -5.72 -4.74
N PRO A 131 11.41 -7.05 -4.56
CA PRO A 131 11.40 -7.98 -5.68
C PRO A 131 10.20 -7.75 -6.60
N PRO A 132 10.36 -7.84 -7.93
CA PRO A 132 9.29 -7.52 -8.89
C PRO A 132 8.07 -8.44 -8.82
N ARG A 133 8.19 -9.65 -8.24
CA ARG A 133 7.09 -10.61 -8.06
C ARG A 133 6.60 -10.72 -6.62
N LEU A 134 7.00 -9.79 -5.74
CA LEU A 134 6.58 -9.81 -4.34
C LEU A 134 5.05 -9.69 -4.25
N GLN A 135 4.41 -10.63 -3.58
CA GLN A 135 2.96 -10.70 -3.37
C GLN A 135 2.58 -10.46 -1.91
N ASN A 136 3.43 -10.92 -0.99
CA ASN A 136 3.22 -10.78 0.45
C ASN A 136 4.44 -10.09 1.10
N LEU A 137 4.19 -8.95 1.73
CA LEU A 137 5.16 -8.28 2.59
C LEU A 137 4.63 -8.23 4.03
N SER A 138 5.44 -8.74 4.95
CA SER A 138 5.19 -8.64 6.38
C SER A 138 6.36 -7.96 7.06
N LEU A 139 6.12 -6.79 7.66
CA LEU A 139 7.07 -6.07 8.51
C LEU A 139 6.42 -5.94 9.89
N ILE A 140 6.88 -6.70 10.88
CA ILE A 140 6.24 -6.75 12.20
C ILE A 140 7.19 -6.24 13.26
N ASN A 141 6.72 -5.32 14.12
CA ASN A 141 7.54 -4.78 15.21
C ASN A 141 8.87 -4.15 14.70
N CYS A 142 8.78 -3.30 13.68
CA CYS A 142 9.93 -2.65 13.05
C CYS A 142 9.96 -1.12 13.27
N THR A 143 9.01 -0.51 13.98
CA THR A 143 8.97 0.96 14.19
C THR A 143 9.13 1.75 12.88
N LEU A 144 8.18 1.60 11.97
CA LEU A 144 8.25 2.17 10.63
C LEU A 144 7.91 3.66 10.59
N ASN A 145 8.55 4.40 9.69
CA ASN A 145 8.16 5.75 9.36
C ASN A 145 7.17 5.77 8.19
N ALA A 146 5.93 6.21 8.45
CA ALA A 146 4.87 6.29 7.43
C ALA A 146 5.26 7.15 6.21
N THR A 147 6.19 8.11 6.34
CA THR A 147 6.65 8.91 5.19
C THR A 147 7.57 8.15 4.24
N GLU A 148 7.98 6.92 4.53
CA GLU A 148 8.83 6.19 3.60
C GLU A 148 8.00 5.43 2.56
N PHE A 149 6.75 5.11 2.88
CA PHE A 149 5.85 4.33 2.03
C PHE A 149 5.59 4.97 0.67
N TYR A 150 5.61 6.30 0.55
CA TYR A 150 5.44 6.98 -0.75
C TYR A 150 6.66 6.88 -1.67
N ARG A 151 7.82 6.47 -1.14
CA ARG A 151 9.08 6.34 -1.89
C ARG A 151 9.31 4.92 -2.38
N VAL A 152 8.73 3.93 -1.70
CA VAL A 152 8.90 2.53 -2.06
C VAL A 152 8.21 2.27 -3.41
N PRO A 153 8.94 1.75 -4.42
CA PRO A 153 8.35 1.41 -5.70
C PRO A 153 7.61 0.06 -5.57
N TRP A 154 6.44 0.09 -4.94
CA TRP A 154 5.63 -1.10 -4.69
C TRP A 154 5.34 -1.88 -5.98
N PRO A 155 5.58 -3.20 -6.02
CA PRO A 155 5.32 -3.98 -7.22
C PRO A 155 3.81 -4.17 -7.37
N ALA A 156 3.33 -4.16 -8.61
CA ALA A 156 1.89 -4.32 -8.89
C ALA A 156 1.32 -5.68 -8.44
N SER A 157 2.20 -6.67 -8.20
CA SER A 157 1.83 -7.98 -7.65
C SER A 157 1.57 -7.97 -6.15
N LEU A 158 1.96 -6.94 -5.42
CA LEU A 158 1.80 -6.89 -3.96
C LEU A 158 0.32 -6.78 -3.62
N SER A 159 -0.21 -7.82 -2.97
CA SER A 159 -1.63 -7.93 -2.61
C SER A 159 -1.84 -8.13 -1.10
N ILE A 160 -0.83 -8.60 -0.37
CA ILE A 160 -0.89 -8.82 1.07
C ILE A 160 0.16 -7.95 1.75
N LEU A 161 -0.28 -7.12 2.69
CA LEU A 161 0.59 -6.23 3.45
C LEU A 161 0.27 -6.31 4.96
N THR A 162 1.22 -6.85 5.72
CA THR A 162 1.13 -6.95 7.18
C THR A 162 2.13 -6.01 7.83
N LEU A 163 1.63 -5.07 8.62
CA LEU A 163 2.40 -3.99 9.26
C LEU A 163 2.08 -3.88 10.75
N ASN A 164 1.93 -5.02 11.41
CA ASN A 164 1.55 -5.05 12.81
C ASN A 164 2.66 -4.49 13.72
N SER A 165 2.26 -3.81 14.79
CA SER A 165 3.18 -3.33 15.85
C SER A 165 4.25 -2.34 15.37
N ASN A 166 3.95 -1.48 14.39
CA ASN A 166 4.92 -0.55 13.80
C ASN A 166 4.81 0.91 14.27
N LYS A 167 3.95 1.20 15.26
CA LYS A 167 3.71 2.55 15.79
C LYS A 167 3.19 3.56 14.75
N LEU A 168 2.65 3.09 13.63
CA LEU A 168 2.15 3.93 12.54
C LEU A 168 0.96 4.78 13.01
N ASN A 169 0.93 6.07 12.67
CA ASN A 169 -0.17 6.98 13.00
C ASN A 169 -0.99 7.41 11.76
N ARG A 170 -0.49 7.11 10.57
CA ARG A 170 -1.12 7.25 9.26
C ARG A 170 -0.52 6.20 8.32
N ILE A 171 -1.23 5.88 7.24
CA ILE A 171 -0.68 5.01 6.21
C ILE A 171 -1.34 5.26 4.86
N ASP A 172 -0.52 5.29 3.81
CA ASP A 172 -0.93 5.29 2.41
C ASP A 172 -0.33 4.03 1.76
N VAL A 173 -1.18 3.03 1.45
CA VAL A 173 -0.74 1.77 0.84
C VAL A 173 -1.17 1.68 -0.64
N PRO A 174 -0.44 0.93 -1.49
CA PRO A 174 -0.78 0.82 -2.92
C PRO A 174 -2.18 0.23 -3.14
N LEU A 175 -2.87 0.65 -4.21
CA LEU A 175 -4.25 0.23 -4.52
C LEU A 175 -4.41 -1.27 -4.83
N SER A 176 -3.30 -1.99 -5.03
CA SER A 176 -3.29 -3.43 -5.30
C SER A 176 -3.52 -4.30 -4.07
N ILE A 177 -3.53 -3.71 -2.87
CA ILE A 177 -3.70 -4.47 -1.63
C ILE A 177 -5.12 -5.02 -1.50
N ILE A 178 -5.20 -6.33 -1.24
CA ILE A 178 -6.42 -7.11 -1.01
C ILE A 178 -6.52 -7.48 0.47
N GLU A 179 -5.39 -7.69 1.13
CA GLU A 179 -5.31 -7.96 2.57
C GLU A 179 -4.36 -6.99 3.26
N LEU A 180 -4.91 -6.21 4.19
CA LEU A 180 -4.19 -5.20 4.95
C LEU A 180 -4.31 -5.45 6.45
N ARG A 181 -3.17 -5.72 7.10
CA ARG A 181 -3.11 -5.90 8.55
C ARG A 181 -2.28 -4.79 9.20
N LEU A 182 -2.93 -4.04 10.09
CA LEU A 182 -2.39 -2.86 10.76
C LEU A 182 -2.58 -2.95 12.28
N GLY A 183 -2.65 -4.16 12.81
CA GLY A 183 -2.85 -4.42 14.24
C GLY A 183 -1.79 -3.78 15.13
N ASN A 184 -2.17 -3.31 16.31
CA ASN A 184 -1.27 -2.73 17.32
C ASN A 184 -0.43 -1.53 16.82
N ASN A 185 -1.08 -0.59 16.12
CA ASN A 185 -0.46 0.67 15.70
C ASN A 185 -1.05 1.87 16.47
N ASN A 186 -0.77 3.10 16.04
CA ASN A 186 -1.24 4.35 16.65
C ASN A 186 -2.23 5.10 15.74
N LEU A 187 -2.92 4.39 14.85
CA LEU A 187 -3.83 5.01 13.89
C LEU A 187 -5.01 5.65 14.64
N ARG A 188 -5.28 6.93 14.36
CA ARG A 188 -6.48 7.63 14.87
C ARG A 188 -7.63 7.63 13.88
N GLN A 189 -7.31 7.48 12.60
CA GLN A 189 -8.23 7.46 11.49
C GLN A 189 -7.73 6.46 10.45
N PHE A 190 -8.66 5.83 9.75
CA PHE A 190 -8.38 5.03 8.57
C PHE A 190 -9.12 5.65 7.39
N ARG A 191 -8.37 6.13 6.40
CA ARG A 191 -8.90 6.81 5.20
C ARG A 191 -8.51 6.13 3.90
N ASN A 192 -7.97 4.92 3.97
CA ASN A 192 -7.49 4.27 2.76
C ASN A 192 -8.66 3.55 2.08
N PHE A 193 -9.08 4.07 0.93
CA PHE A 193 -10.23 3.59 0.19
C PHE A 193 -9.78 2.64 -0.90
N GLN A 194 -9.89 1.34 -0.64
CA GLN A 194 -9.59 0.30 -1.60
C GLN A 194 -10.83 -0.57 -1.77
N ALA A 195 -11.52 -0.38 -2.89
CA ALA A 195 -12.73 -1.15 -3.22
C ALA A 195 -12.47 -2.67 -3.31
N GLU A 196 -11.22 -3.06 -3.55
CA GLU A 196 -10.78 -4.45 -3.71
C GLU A 196 -10.37 -5.12 -2.39
N LEU A 197 -10.38 -4.39 -1.26
CA LEU A 197 -9.94 -4.92 0.02
C LEU A 197 -10.91 -6.00 0.53
N GLU A 198 -10.38 -7.20 0.80
CA GLU A 198 -11.11 -8.34 1.34
C GLU A 198 -10.87 -8.56 2.83
N VAL A 199 -9.67 -8.22 3.34
CA VAL A 199 -9.30 -8.41 4.74
C VAL A 199 -8.71 -7.12 5.29
N LEU A 200 -9.26 -6.65 6.42
CA LEU A 200 -8.79 -5.45 7.11
C LEU A 200 -8.68 -5.70 8.62
N ASP A 201 -7.45 -5.72 9.13
CA ASP A 201 -7.20 -5.74 10.58
C ASP A 201 -6.71 -4.38 11.06
N LEU A 202 -7.53 -3.72 11.86
CA LEU A 202 -7.24 -2.44 12.53
C LEU A 202 -7.25 -2.58 14.06
N SER A 203 -7.13 -3.80 14.58
CA SER A 203 -7.17 -4.05 16.02
C SER A 203 -6.03 -3.36 16.77
N GLY A 204 -6.23 -3.04 18.05
CA GLY A 204 -5.19 -2.46 18.91
C GLY A 204 -4.68 -1.10 18.44
N ASN A 205 -5.52 -0.30 17.76
CA ASN A 205 -5.20 1.06 17.36
C ASN A 205 -5.85 2.08 18.31
N ASN A 206 -5.83 3.35 17.90
CA ASN A 206 -6.46 4.44 18.64
C ASN A 206 -7.52 5.15 17.80
N LEU A 207 -8.27 4.38 16.99
CA LEU A 207 -9.26 4.92 16.08
C LEU A 207 -10.33 5.67 16.87
N THR A 208 -10.77 6.83 16.35
CA THR A 208 -11.89 7.58 16.94
C THR A 208 -13.20 7.34 16.19
N ASN A 209 -13.09 7.14 14.89
CA ASN A 209 -14.20 6.93 13.99
C ASN A 209 -13.83 6.03 12.81
N LEU A 210 -14.84 5.42 12.22
CA LEU A 210 -14.77 4.69 10.97
C LEU A 210 -15.93 5.16 10.09
N THR A 211 -15.66 6.10 9.19
CA THR A 211 -16.73 6.72 8.39
C THR A 211 -16.47 6.69 6.90
N ASP A 212 -17.58 6.65 6.15
CA ASP A 212 -17.63 6.85 4.69
C ASP A 212 -16.84 5.81 3.89
N LEU A 213 -16.60 4.63 4.46
CA LEU A 213 -15.85 3.55 3.81
C LEU A 213 -16.75 2.70 2.91
N ASN A 214 -16.46 2.72 1.60
CA ASN A 214 -17.07 1.79 0.66
C ASN A 214 -16.18 0.55 0.47
N LEU A 215 -16.52 -0.56 1.15
CA LEU A 215 -15.72 -1.79 1.16
C LEU A 215 -16.57 -2.99 0.70
N PRO A 216 -17.06 -2.98 -0.55
CA PRO A 216 -18.06 -3.95 -1.00
C PRO A 216 -17.54 -5.39 -1.09
N ARG A 217 -16.22 -5.57 -1.17
CA ARG A 217 -15.55 -6.88 -1.23
C ARG A 217 -15.08 -7.39 0.13
N LEU A 218 -15.22 -6.62 1.19
CA LEU A 218 -14.70 -6.98 2.50
C LEU A 218 -15.35 -8.26 3.02
N ARG A 219 -14.50 -9.18 3.45
CA ARG A 219 -14.85 -10.47 4.04
C ARG A 219 -14.52 -10.50 5.52
N GLU A 220 -13.42 -9.87 5.93
CA GLU A 220 -13.05 -9.78 7.33
C GLU A 220 -12.72 -8.34 7.73
N ILE A 221 -13.27 -7.91 8.85
CA ILE A 221 -12.85 -6.69 9.55
C ILE A 221 -12.66 -6.93 11.04
N ASN A 222 -11.48 -6.56 11.54
CA ASN A 222 -11.17 -6.59 12.97
C ASN A 222 -10.89 -5.17 13.49
N LEU A 223 -11.72 -4.72 14.42
CA LEU A 223 -11.64 -3.42 15.09
C LEU A 223 -11.36 -3.56 16.60
N ASP A 224 -11.05 -4.76 17.07
CA ASP A 224 -10.88 -5.04 18.49
C ASP A 224 -9.87 -4.09 19.17
N ASN A 225 -10.10 -3.77 20.44
CA ASN A 225 -9.20 -2.96 21.25
C ASN A 225 -8.91 -1.57 20.65
N ASN A 226 -9.95 -0.90 20.11
CA ASN A 226 -9.89 0.52 19.79
C ASN A 226 -10.65 1.32 20.85
N PRO A 227 -10.00 1.75 21.96
CA PRO A 227 -10.68 2.27 23.15
C PRO A 227 -11.34 3.64 22.93
N ASN A 228 -11.04 4.32 21.82
CA ASN A 228 -11.61 5.62 21.49
C ASN A 228 -12.59 5.57 20.31
N LEU A 229 -12.83 4.40 19.72
CA LEU A 229 -13.68 4.28 18.53
C LEU A 229 -15.15 4.33 18.97
N ALA A 230 -15.74 5.52 18.81
CA ALA A 230 -17.09 5.82 19.26
C ALA A 230 -18.12 5.79 18.12
N THR A 231 -17.68 5.96 16.87
CA THR A 231 -18.56 6.13 15.71
C THR A 231 -18.17 5.22 14.56
N ILE A 232 -19.13 4.43 14.07
CA ILE A 232 -19.07 3.77 12.77
C ILE A 232 -20.24 4.31 11.94
N ALA A 233 -19.97 4.95 10.81
CA ALA A 233 -21.02 5.60 10.01
C ALA A 233 -20.80 5.48 8.51
N ASN A 234 -21.86 5.30 7.72
CA ASN A 234 -21.80 5.27 6.25
C ASN A 234 -20.77 4.26 5.71
N VAL A 235 -20.60 3.13 6.40
CA VAL A 235 -19.77 2.03 5.92
C VAL A 235 -20.63 1.08 5.09
N ASN A 236 -20.11 0.63 3.96
CA ASN A 236 -20.79 -0.32 3.09
C ASN A 236 -20.16 -1.72 3.21
N PHE A 237 -20.81 -2.60 3.96
CA PHE A 237 -20.54 -4.03 3.96
C PHE A 237 -21.64 -4.77 3.21
N THR A 238 -21.23 -5.78 2.44
CA THR A 238 -22.13 -6.65 1.68
C THR A 238 -22.25 -8.01 2.38
N LYS A 239 -23.08 -8.90 1.82
CA LYS A 239 -23.21 -10.30 2.27
C LYS A 239 -21.93 -11.13 2.18
N ARG A 240 -20.86 -10.58 1.59
CA ARG A 240 -19.53 -11.20 1.59
C ARG A 240 -18.85 -11.17 2.95
N LEU A 241 -19.29 -10.27 3.84
CA LEU A 241 -18.73 -10.14 5.17
C LEU A 241 -18.95 -11.45 5.95
N ALA A 242 -17.85 -12.11 6.27
CA ALA A 242 -17.80 -13.39 6.97
C ALA A 242 -17.24 -13.23 8.41
N TYR A 243 -16.62 -12.09 8.71
CA TYR A 243 -16.11 -11.77 10.04
C TYR A 243 -16.19 -10.27 10.33
N PHE A 244 -16.77 -9.94 11.47
CA PHE A 244 -16.78 -8.59 12.04
C PHE A 244 -16.49 -8.68 13.53
N SER A 245 -15.44 -8.02 14.01
CA SER A 245 -15.15 -7.95 15.44
C SER A 245 -14.87 -6.51 15.88
N ALA A 246 -15.49 -6.12 17.00
CA ALA A 246 -15.29 -4.82 17.63
C ALA A 246 -15.35 -4.93 19.16
N LYS A 247 -14.57 -5.87 19.73
CA LYS A 247 -14.45 -6.07 21.18
C LYS A 247 -13.71 -4.91 21.82
N ARG A 248 -14.08 -4.55 23.05
CA ARG A 248 -13.42 -3.47 23.82
C ARG A 248 -13.34 -2.18 23.02
N THR A 249 -14.45 -1.87 22.35
CA THR A 249 -14.60 -0.74 21.45
C THR A 249 -15.89 -0.02 21.83
N PRO A 250 -15.83 1.17 22.47
CA PRO A 250 -17.01 1.80 23.05
C PRO A 250 -17.85 2.52 22.00
N ILE A 251 -18.39 1.76 21.04
CA ILE A 251 -19.23 2.28 19.96
C ILE A 251 -20.53 2.84 20.55
N ARG A 252 -20.77 4.14 20.32
CA ARG A 252 -21.97 4.87 20.77
C ARG A 252 -22.86 5.28 19.61
N GLN A 253 -22.31 5.35 18.41
CA GLN A 253 -23.00 5.70 17.19
C GLN A 253 -22.66 4.67 16.11
N PHE A 254 -23.64 3.89 15.70
CA PHE A 254 -23.51 2.95 14.61
C PHE A 254 -24.59 3.26 13.57
N VAL A 255 -24.21 3.94 12.48
CA VAL A 255 -25.12 4.43 11.44
C VAL A 255 -24.79 3.76 10.12
N VAL A 256 -25.67 2.91 9.62
CA VAL A 256 -25.41 2.12 8.40
C VAL A 256 -26.61 2.10 7.48
N PHE A 257 -26.37 1.81 6.21
CA PHE A 257 -27.43 1.54 5.25
C PHE A 257 -28.06 0.16 5.46
N ASP A 258 -29.26 -0.02 4.92
CA ASP A 258 -30.03 -1.27 4.97
C ASP A 258 -29.22 -2.50 4.58
N GLU A 259 -28.45 -2.45 3.49
CA GLU A 259 -27.66 -3.60 3.02
C GLU A 259 -26.63 -4.05 4.07
N THR A 260 -25.94 -3.09 4.67
CA THR A 260 -24.94 -3.35 5.72
C THR A 260 -25.60 -3.87 6.99
N PHE A 261 -26.73 -3.29 7.41
CA PHE A 261 -27.50 -3.78 8.55
C PHE A 261 -27.91 -5.25 8.34
N LEU A 262 -28.49 -5.57 7.19
CA LEU A 262 -28.93 -6.93 6.85
C LEU A 262 -27.76 -7.91 6.81
N SER A 263 -26.61 -7.50 6.25
CA SER A 263 -25.40 -8.30 6.20
C SER A 263 -24.89 -8.64 7.60
N LEU A 264 -24.90 -7.69 8.54
CA LEU A 264 -24.52 -7.92 9.94
C LEU A 264 -25.49 -8.85 10.68
N VAL A 265 -26.81 -8.70 10.44
CA VAL A 265 -27.83 -9.61 10.99
C VAL A 265 -27.64 -11.04 10.49
N GLU A 266 -27.39 -11.20 9.19
CA GLU A 266 -27.13 -12.51 8.57
C GLU A 266 -25.85 -13.14 9.11
N LEU A 267 -24.77 -12.36 9.21
CA LEU A 267 -23.49 -12.79 9.77
C LEU A 267 -23.62 -13.27 11.22
N TYR A 268 -24.39 -12.57 12.05
CA TYR A 268 -24.61 -13.01 13.44
C TYR A 268 -25.37 -14.33 13.52
N LYS A 269 -26.40 -14.53 12.67
CA LYS A 269 -27.17 -15.78 12.62
C LYS A 269 -26.30 -16.98 12.28
N GLN A 270 -25.24 -16.77 11.50
CA GLN A 270 -24.30 -17.83 11.14
C GLN A 270 -23.47 -18.33 12.33
N ASN A 271 -23.56 -17.66 13.50
CA ASN A 271 -23.08 -18.05 14.83
C ASN A 271 -21.99 -19.12 14.82
N ALA A 272 -20.87 -18.78 14.23
CA ALA A 272 -19.79 -19.72 14.07
C ALA A 272 -18.97 -19.70 15.35
N SER A 273 -18.94 -20.82 16.05
CA SER A 273 -17.96 -21.16 17.10
C SER A 273 -16.50 -21.06 16.62
N SER A 274 -16.25 -20.58 15.40
CA SER A 274 -14.95 -20.39 14.78
C SER A 274 -14.43 -18.99 15.10
N PRO A 275 -13.16 -18.86 15.52
CA PRO A 275 -12.56 -17.57 15.88
C PRO A 275 -12.45 -16.56 14.72
N ARG A 276 -12.73 -16.99 13.48
CA ARG A 276 -12.67 -16.17 12.25
C ARG A 276 -13.98 -16.11 11.48
N LEU A 277 -15.09 -16.52 12.08
CA LEU A 277 -16.39 -16.41 11.45
C LEU A 277 -17.38 -15.78 12.43
N GLY A 278 -18.32 -15.02 11.88
CA GLY A 278 -19.40 -14.42 12.65
C GLY A 278 -19.11 -13.00 13.12
N CYS A 279 -19.92 -12.57 14.09
CA CYS A 279 -19.97 -11.19 14.55
C CYS A 279 -19.71 -11.13 16.06
N LEU A 280 -18.69 -10.38 16.49
CA LEU A 280 -18.23 -10.35 17.87
C LEU A 280 -18.21 -8.91 18.42
N PHE A 281 -19.02 -8.68 19.44
CA PHE A 281 -19.11 -7.41 20.15
C PHE A 281 -19.03 -7.68 21.65
N ILE A 282 -18.11 -7.00 22.32
CA ILE A 282 -17.98 -6.99 23.77
C ILE A 282 -17.76 -5.52 24.12
N ASP A 283 -18.63 -4.95 24.96
CA ASP A 283 -18.60 -3.55 25.44
C ASP A 283 -19.32 -2.49 24.57
N TYR A 284 -20.59 -2.73 24.23
CA TYR A 284 -21.44 -1.70 23.63
C TYR A 284 -22.33 -1.02 24.68
N THR A 285 -22.67 0.24 24.42
CA THR A 285 -23.61 1.01 25.24
C THR A 285 -24.95 1.14 24.53
N ASN A 286 -26.05 1.15 25.28
CA ASN A 286 -27.37 1.48 24.75
C ASN A 286 -27.35 2.83 24.02
N ALA A 287 -28.19 2.98 22.99
CA ALA A 287 -28.35 4.27 22.34
C ALA A 287 -28.75 5.34 23.36
N THR A 288 -28.04 6.48 23.31
CA THR A 288 -28.43 7.66 24.08
C THR A 288 -29.57 8.40 23.37
N ASN A 289 -30.32 9.24 24.09
CA ASN A 289 -31.32 10.12 23.47
C ASN A 289 -30.72 10.98 22.35
N GLN A 290 -29.46 11.40 22.49
CA GLN A 290 -28.73 12.14 21.46
C GLN A 290 -28.47 11.28 20.22
N THR A 291 -28.10 10.01 20.39
CA THR A 291 -27.94 9.06 19.27
C THR A 291 -29.26 8.82 18.54
N ILE A 292 -30.38 8.69 19.27
CA ILE A 292 -31.71 8.50 18.69
C ILE A 292 -32.14 9.74 17.88
N LEU A 293 -31.97 10.94 18.44
CA LEU A 293 -32.28 12.19 17.74
C LEU A 293 -31.44 12.37 16.47
N ALA A 294 -30.14 12.09 16.54
CA ALA A 294 -29.25 12.14 15.38
C ALA A 294 -29.67 11.12 14.30
N CYS A 295 -30.12 9.93 14.72
CA CYS A 295 -30.62 8.93 13.79
C CYS A 295 -31.87 9.42 13.04
N ASN A 296 -32.86 9.93 13.77
CA ASN A 296 -34.09 10.47 13.19
C ASN A 296 -33.83 11.64 12.25
N GLN A 297 -32.89 12.54 12.60
CA GLN A 297 -32.46 13.66 11.75
C GLN A 297 -31.81 13.19 10.44
N SER A 298 -31.15 12.03 10.44
CA SER A 298 -30.59 11.42 9.24
C SER A 298 -31.59 10.58 8.43
N HIS A 299 -32.88 10.67 8.76
CA HIS A 299 -33.96 9.82 8.24
C HIS A 299 -33.71 8.33 8.47
N GLY A 300 -32.99 7.99 9.54
CA GLY A 300 -32.79 6.61 9.97
C GLY A 300 -33.83 6.16 11.00
N ASN A 301 -33.92 4.85 11.19
CA ASN A 301 -34.70 4.21 12.23
C ASN A 301 -33.78 3.46 13.20
N MET A 302 -33.86 3.78 14.49
CA MET A 302 -33.08 3.09 15.51
C MET A 302 -33.61 1.67 15.68
N THR A 303 -32.78 0.68 15.40
CA THR A 303 -33.15 -0.74 15.45
C THR A 303 -32.10 -1.51 16.23
N SER A 304 -32.52 -2.43 17.10
CA SER A 304 -31.57 -3.35 17.73
C SER A 304 -31.00 -4.28 16.65
N LEU A 305 -29.69 -4.47 16.61
CA LEU A 305 -29.09 -5.43 15.67
C LEU A 305 -29.70 -6.83 15.87
N LEU A 306 -29.98 -7.18 17.13
CA LEU A 306 -30.58 -8.45 17.53
C LEU A 306 -31.50 -8.25 18.73
N SER A 307 -32.49 -9.13 18.89
CA SER A 307 -33.36 -9.13 20.08
C SER A 307 -32.60 -9.47 21.37
N SER A 308 -31.55 -10.28 21.28
CA SER A 308 -30.74 -10.73 22.42
C SER A 308 -29.56 -9.80 22.75
N MET A 309 -29.30 -8.78 21.93
CA MET A 309 -28.11 -7.94 22.04
C MET A 309 -28.50 -6.46 21.99
N PRO A 310 -28.39 -5.70 23.10
CA PRO A 310 -28.77 -4.27 23.14
C PRO A 310 -27.99 -3.29 22.23
N LEU A 311 -27.24 -3.76 21.23
CA LEU A 311 -26.56 -2.87 20.29
C LEU A 311 -27.59 -2.22 19.36
N SER A 312 -27.84 -0.96 19.63
CA SER A 312 -28.74 -0.12 18.83
C SER A 312 -28.00 0.43 17.62
N VAL A 313 -28.52 0.14 16.44
CA VAL A 313 -27.98 0.57 15.15
C VAL A 313 -28.98 1.51 14.49
N CYS A 314 -28.51 2.67 14.06
CA CYS A 314 -29.28 3.56 13.22
C CYS A 314 -29.26 3.04 11.78
N ARG A 315 -30.38 2.47 11.35
CA ARG A 315 -30.56 1.92 10.01
C ARG A 315 -31.13 3.00 9.10
N ARG A 316 -30.46 3.28 7.98
CA ARG A 316 -30.92 4.24 6.96
C ARG A 316 -31.29 3.52 5.67
N GLU A 317 -32.42 3.90 5.09
CA GLU A 317 -32.74 3.51 3.73
C GLU A 317 -31.78 4.21 2.77
N GLU A 318 -31.26 3.46 1.79
CA GLU A 318 -30.47 4.07 0.74
C GLU A 318 -31.41 4.95 -0.10
N VAL A 319 -31.12 6.25 -0.16
CA VAL A 319 -31.81 7.14 -1.07
C VAL A 319 -31.32 6.78 -2.46
N LYS A 320 -32.04 5.84 -3.11
CA LYS A 320 -31.78 5.49 -4.50
C LYS A 320 -31.80 6.82 -5.28
N PRO A 321 -30.73 7.15 -6.03
CA PRO A 321 -30.72 8.37 -6.84
C PRO A 321 -32.03 8.40 -7.64
N PRO A 322 -32.73 9.55 -7.69
CA PRO A 322 -33.93 9.64 -8.49
C PRO A 322 -33.59 9.08 -9.87
N LEU A 323 -34.31 8.02 -10.27
CA LEU A 323 -34.16 7.38 -11.57
C LEU A 323 -33.99 8.50 -12.57
N ALA A 324 -32.83 8.57 -13.22
CA ALA A 324 -32.59 9.56 -14.26
C ALA A 324 -33.82 9.54 -15.15
N LEU A 325 -34.53 10.68 -15.20
CA LEU A 325 -35.73 10.78 -16.01
C LEU A 325 -35.35 10.22 -17.38
N PRO A 326 -36.10 9.25 -17.92
CA PRO A 326 -35.79 8.68 -19.22
C PRO A 326 -35.54 9.84 -20.15
N GLU A 327 -34.37 9.86 -20.81
CA GLU A 327 -34.02 10.88 -21.78
C GLU A 327 -35.20 10.96 -22.75
N THR A 328 -36.06 11.95 -22.50
CA THR A 328 -37.18 12.24 -23.35
C THR A 328 -36.48 12.77 -24.57
N ASN A 329 -36.48 11.95 -25.63
CA ASN A 329 -35.95 12.30 -26.94
C ASN A 329 -36.37 13.73 -27.26
N LEU A 330 -35.47 14.67 -26.98
CA LEU A 330 -35.69 16.06 -27.33
C LEU A 330 -35.71 16.04 -28.85
N PRO A 331 -36.77 16.53 -29.50
CA PRO A 331 -36.77 16.66 -30.94
C PRO A 331 -35.54 17.49 -31.31
N THR A 332 -34.73 16.96 -32.23
CA THR A 332 -33.66 17.68 -32.90
C THR A 332 -34.27 18.91 -33.59
N ALA A 333 -34.39 20.01 -32.86
CA ALA A 333 -34.82 21.28 -33.39
C ALA A 333 -33.66 21.85 -34.22
N GLY A 334 -33.99 22.21 -35.45
CA GLY A 334 -33.07 22.76 -36.44
C GLY A 334 -32.35 24.01 -35.98
N GLN A 335 -31.28 24.27 -36.72
CA GLN A 335 -30.40 25.43 -36.63
C GLN A 335 -31.15 26.77 -36.44
N PRO A 336 -30.57 27.73 -35.69
CA PRO A 336 -31.17 29.04 -35.53
C PRO A 336 -30.99 29.88 -36.78
N VAL A 337 -32.10 30.37 -37.33
CA VAL A 337 -32.14 31.54 -38.21
C VAL A 337 -31.88 32.78 -37.36
N VAL A 338 -30.89 33.55 -37.78
CA VAL A 338 -30.54 34.87 -37.26
C VAL A 338 -31.67 35.84 -37.57
N GLN A 339 -32.34 36.39 -36.56
CA GLN A 339 -33.04 37.66 -36.69
C GLN A 339 -32.92 38.45 -35.38
N GLY A 340 -32.32 39.63 -35.51
CA GLY A 340 -32.13 40.57 -34.42
C GLY A 340 -33.38 41.36 -34.14
N VAL A 341 -33.60 41.65 -32.86
CA VAL A 341 -34.41 42.77 -32.39
C VAL A 341 -33.68 43.36 -31.18
N ALA A 342 -33.54 44.68 -31.22
CA ALA A 342 -32.89 45.49 -30.22
C ALA A 342 -33.83 45.84 -29.06
N GLU A 343 -33.19 46.31 -27.99
CA GLU A 343 -33.64 47.28 -26.98
C GLU A 343 -34.17 46.83 -25.60
N ASN A 344 -33.44 47.37 -24.61
CA ASN A 344 -33.90 48.05 -23.39
C ASN A 344 -33.99 47.27 -22.06
N SER A 345 -32.88 47.42 -21.32
CA SER A 345 -32.77 47.95 -19.94
C SER A 345 -33.51 47.27 -18.79
N SER A 346 -32.72 46.73 -17.85
CA SER A 346 -32.76 47.12 -16.42
C SER A 346 -31.61 46.46 -15.63
N ALA A 347 -31.26 47.13 -14.54
CA ALA A 347 -30.05 46.99 -13.74
C ALA A 347 -29.81 45.59 -13.14
N TRP A 348 -28.52 45.20 -13.04
CA TRP A 348 -28.05 44.05 -12.27
C TRP A 348 -27.07 44.49 -11.19
N PRO A 349 -27.14 43.91 -9.97
CA PRO A 349 -26.28 44.29 -8.85
C PRO A 349 -24.90 43.63 -8.93
N LEU A 350 -23.91 44.35 -8.41
CA LEU A 350 -22.51 43.96 -8.24
C LEU A 350 -22.39 42.66 -7.45
N GLY A 351 -22.07 41.55 -8.13
CA GLY A 351 -21.88 40.25 -7.48
C GLY A 351 -21.32 39.14 -8.38
N GLN A 352 -20.47 39.46 -9.37
CA GLN A 352 -19.85 38.45 -10.26
C GLN A 352 -18.39 38.75 -10.64
N ILE A 353 -17.51 38.95 -9.66
CA ILE A 353 -16.05 39.02 -9.93
C ILE A 353 -15.27 37.86 -9.29
N THR A 354 -15.88 37.04 -8.42
CA THR A 354 -15.16 35.94 -7.72
C THR A 354 -15.29 34.56 -8.35
N LEU A 355 -16.18 34.32 -9.32
CA LEU A 355 -16.35 32.99 -9.93
C LEU A 355 -15.44 32.72 -11.14
N VAL A 356 -15.06 33.75 -11.89
CA VAL A 356 -14.23 33.60 -13.10
C VAL A 356 -12.77 33.28 -12.74
N SER A 357 -12.28 33.74 -11.59
CA SER A 357 -10.92 33.45 -11.12
C SER A 357 -10.74 31.99 -10.68
N ALA A 358 -11.76 31.38 -10.06
CA ALA A 358 -11.69 29.99 -9.59
C ALA A 358 -11.61 28.98 -10.76
N LEU A 359 -12.39 29.21 -11.83
CA LEU A 359 -12.36 28.35 -13.02
C LEU A 359 -11.03 28.46 -13.78
N ALA A 360 -10.44 29.66 -13.85
CA ALA A 360 -9.12 29.85 -14.44
C ALA A 360 -8.02 29.09 -13.67
N ILE A 361 -8.06 29.11 -12.33
CA ILE A 361 -7.09 28.38 -11.50
C ILE A 361 -7.23 26.87 -11.68
N VAL A 362 -8.46 26.34 -11.73
CA VAL A 362 -8.70 24.91 -11.97
C VAL A 362 -8.21 24.49 -13.36
N ALA A 363 -8.44 25.31 -14.39
CA ALA A 363 -7.95 25.04 -15.74
C ALA A 363 -6.40 25.04 -15.82
N ILE A 364 -5.74 25.96 -15.11
CA ILE A 364 -4.27 26.02 -15.03
C ILE A 364 -3.73 24.75 -14.33
N ILE A 365 -4.31 24.35 -13.20
CA ILE A 365 -3.91 23.14 -12.48
C ILE A 365 -4.10 21.90 -13.35
N ALA A 366 -5.26 21.75 -14.01
CA ALA A 366 -5.52 20.64 -14.92
C ALA A 366 -4.52 20.58 -16.09
N THR A 367 -4.16 21.74 -16.64
CA THR A 367 -3.16 21.84 -17.71
C THR A 367 -1.77 21.42 -17.23
N LEU A 368 -1.35 21.84 -16.03
CA LEU A 368 -0.06 21.45 -15.45
C LEU A 368 0.00 19.95 -15.14
N VAL A 369 -1.07 19.37 -14.62
CA VAL A 369 -1.18 17.91 -14.40
C VAL A 369 -1.09 17.16 -15.71
N PHE A 370 -1.79 17.61 -16.76
CA PHE A 370 -1.75 17.00 -18.08
C PHE A 370 -0.35 17.07 -18.72
N LEU A 371 0.32 18.23 -18.63
CA LEU A 371 1.68 18.40 -19.15
C LEU A 371 2.69 17.51 -18.40
N ARG A 372 2.57 17.39 -17.07
CA ARG A 372 3.41 16.50 -16.26
C ARG A 372 3.18 15.03 -16.62
N TRP A 373 1.92 14.61 -16.75
CA TRP A 373 1.58 13.26 -17.19
C TRP A 373 2.19 12.95 -18.56
N ARG A 374 2.03 13.86 -19.54
CA ARG A 374 2.59 13.68 -20.90
C ARG A 374 4.12 13.59 -20.90
N TYR A 375 4.79 14.35 -20.03
CA TYR A 375 6.24 14.29 -19.88
C TYR A 375 6.71 12.94 -19.31
N VAL A 376 6.02 12.42 -18.30
CA VAL A 376 6.32 11.10 -17.70
C VAL A 376 6.06 9.98 -18.71
N SER A 377 4.93 10.00 -19.43
CA SER A 377 4.60 8.99 -20.44
C SER A 377 5.61 8.95 -21.60
N LYS A 378 6.15 10.10 -22.01
CA LYS A 378 7.21 10.15 -23.04
C LYS A 378 8.54 9.57 -22.56
N LYS A 379 8.84 9.63 -21.26
CA LYS A 379 10.02 8.94 -20.70
C LYS A 379 9.81 7.43 -20.60
N ALA A 380 8.62 7.00 -20.22
CA ALA A 380 8.30 5.57 -20.12
C ALA A 380 8.34 4.85 -21.49
N GLY A 381 8.00 5.53 -22.59
CA GLY A 381 8.02 4.96 -23.93
C GLY A 381 9.42 4.78 -24.57
N LYS A 382 10.50 5.26 -23.95
CA LYS A 382 11.86 5.13 -24.50
C LYS A 382 12.65 3.93 -23.97
N THR A 383 12.08 3.13 -23.07
CA THR A 383 12.74 1.98 -22.44
C THR A 383 12.16 0.62 -22.84
N ALA A 384 11.37 0.52 -23.91
CA ALA A 384 10.82 -0.75 -24.35
C ALA A 384 11.26 -1.12 -25.78
N ILE A 385 11.70 -2.38 -25.90
CA ILE A 385 12.00 -3.18 -27.10
C ILE A 385 13.48 -3.14 -27.54
N VAL A 386 14.33 -3.86 -26.81
CA VAL A 386 15.32 -4.74 -27.43
C VAL A 386 14.59 -6.06 -27.68
N LYS A 387 14.49 -6.43 -28.95
CA LYS A 387 13.79 -7.63 -29.44
C LYS A 387 14.86 -8.70 -29.54
N ASP A 388 14.87 -9.66 -28.62
CA ASP A 388 15.81 -10.79 -28.69
C ASP A 388 15.35 -11.74 -29.81
N GLU A 389 16.11 -11.75 -30.90
CA GLU A 389 16.12 -12.80 -31.91
C GLU A 389 16.74 -14.07 -31.29
N TYR A 390 15.94 -15.11 -31.12
CA TYR A 390 16.46 -16.47 -30.96
C TYR A 390 16.51 -17.12 -32.34
N GLU A 391 17.71 -17.24 -32.90
CA GLU A 391 18.01 -18.14 -34.00
C GLU A 391 17.87 -19.60 -33.51
N TYR A 392 17.05 -20.35 -34.23
CA TYR A 392 17.08 -21.81 -34.25
C TYR A 392 18.38 -22.27 -34.92
N SER A 393 19.12 -23.16 -34.27
CA SER A 393 20.12 -24.01 -34.93
C SER A 393 19.88 -25.46 -34.53
N ILE A 394 19.96 -26.29 -35.57
CA ILE A 394 19.53 -27.69 -35.74
C ILE A 394 20.42 -28.65 -34.95
#